data_AF-A0A399WSH1-F1
#
_entry.id   AF-A0A399WSH1-F1
#
_cell.length_a   1.000
_cell.length_b   1.000
_cell.length_c   1.000
_cell.angle_alpha   90.00
_cell.angle_beta   90.00
_cell.angle_gamma   90.00
#
_symmetry.space_group_name_H-M   'P 1'
#
loop_
_entity.id
_entity.type
_entity.pdbx_description
1 polymer ?
#
loop_
_entity_poly.entity_id
_entity_poly.type
_entity_poly.pdbx_seq_one_letter_code
_entity_poly.pdbx_strand_id
1 'polypeptide(L)'
;MSNRITESEFAKIVQGIVDDREAIIKHNPLGTREEILLWMLSACLFSYLSLSELETPCFSGTVNAETYRTAIGFILRDRKEVDFDHERYLDAFANL
;
A
#
# COMPACT_ATOMS: atom_id res chain seq x y z
N MET A 1 14.85 5.68 -15.98
CA MET A 1 15.10 4.88 -14.77
C MET A 1 13.93 3.92 -14.60
N SER A 2 14.18 2.65 -14.28
CA SER A 2 13.10 1.69 -14.05
C SER A 2 12.65 1.86 -12.60
N ASN A 3 11.46 2.43 -12.37
CA ASN A 3 10.89 2.58 -11.03
C ASN A 3 10.27 1.24 -10.62
N ARG A 4 11.14 0.28 -10.27
CA ARG A 4 10.77 -1.04 -9.78
C ARG A 4 11.13 -1.17 -8.30
N ILE A 5 10.45 -2.09 -7.62
CA ILE A 5 10.64 -2.39 -6.20
C ILE A 5 10.98 -3.87 -6.02
N THR A 6 11.94 -4.17 -5.14
CA THR A 6 12.21 -5.54 -4.69
C THR A 6 11.25 -5.96 -3.58
N GLU A 7 11.08 -7.27 -3.40
CA GLU A 7 10.33 -7.81 -2.25
C GLU A 7 10.88 -7.28 -0.91
N SER A 8 12.20 -7.16 -0.78
CA SER A 8 12.85 -6.68 0.44
C SER A 8 12.54 -5.22 0.77
N GLU A 9 12.42 -4.37 -0.25
CA GLU A 9 12.07 -2.96 -0.08
C GLU A 9 10.58 -2.81 0.24
N PHE A 10 9.73 -3.57 -0.44
CA PHE A 10 8.31 -3.63 -0.15
C PHE A 10 8.05 -4.07 1.30
N ALA A 11 8.72 -5.16 1.73
CA ALA A 11 8.65 -5.67 3.10
C ALA A 11 9.10 -4.62 4.14
N LYS A 12 10.17 -3.86 3.86
CA LYS A 12 10.64 -2.78 4.75
C LYS A 12 9.61 -1.66 4.89
N ILE A 13 8.94 -1.26 3.81
CA ILE A 13 7.88 -0.24 3.85
C ILE A 13 6.71 -0.74 4.70
N VAL A 14 6.25 -1.98 4.44
CA VAL A 14 5.16 -2.59 5.22
C VAL A 14 5.52 -2.67 6.70
N GLN A 15 6.72 -3.14 7.03
CA GLN A 15 7.16 -3.23 8.42
C GLN A 15 7.21 -1.86 9.10
N GLY A 16 7.71 -0.81 8.43
CA GLY A 16 7.70 0.55 8.99
C GLY A 16 6.29 1.04 9.31
N ILE A 17 5.32 0.75 8.44
CA ILE A 17 3.90 1.08 8.69
C ILE A 17 3.34 0.28 9.86
N VAL A 18 3.67 -1.01 9.98
CA VAL A 18 3.26 -1.84 11.12
C VAL A 18 3.83 -1.27 12.42
N ASP A 19 5.10 -0.88 12.43
CA ASP A 19 5.77 -0.35 13.62
C ASP A 19 5.15 0.98 14.07
N ASP A 20 4.78 1.85 13.13
CA ASP A 20 4.18 3.18 13.39
C ASP A 20 2.64 3.18 13.46
N ARG A 21 1.99 2.00 13.35
CA ARG A 21 0.54 1.86 13.16
C ARG A 21 -0.32 2.64 14.16
N GLU A 22 0.04 2.64 15.45
CA GLU A 22 -0.76 3.30 16.47
C GLU A 22 -0.76 4.82 16.30
N ALA A 23 0.38 5.39 15.88
CA ALA A 23 0.46 6.81 15.55
C ALA A 23 -0.32 7.12 14.26
N ILE A 24 -0.14 6.30 13.22
CA ILE A 24 -0.83 6.47 11.93
C ILE A 24 -2.35 6.45 12.12
N ILE A 25 -2.88 5.45 12.84
CA ILE A 25 -4.32 5.30 13.11
C ILE A 25 -4.85 6.46 13.96
N LYS A 26 -4.10 6.86 15.00
CA LYS A 26 -4.49 7.99 15.86
C LYS A 26 -4.65 9.30 15.08
N HIS A 27 -3.82 9.52 14.06
CA HIS A 27 -3.83 10.74 13.27
C HIS A 27 -4.79 10.70 12.07
N ASN A 28 -5.32 9.52 11.72
CA ASN A 28 -6.21 9.34 10.56
C ASN A 28 -7.48 8.57 10.99
N PRO A 29 -8.42 9.20 11.72
CA PRO A 29 -9.55 8.50 12.32
C PRO A 29 -10.69 8.14 11.35
N LEU A 30 -10.48 8.28 10.04
CA LEU A 30 -11.50 8.02 9.02
C LEU A 30 -11.24 6.65 8.38
N GLY A 31 -12.18 5.72 8.58
CA GLY A 31 -12.09 4.35 8.11
C GLY A 31 -11.72 3.36 9.21
N THR A 32 -11.66 2.09 8.85
CA THR A 32 -11.17 1.00 9.69
C THR A 32 -9.64 1.04 9.81
N ARG A 33 -9.10 0.36 10.81
CA ARG A 33 -7.64 0.26 11.01
C ARG A 33 -6.93 -0.27 9.76
N GLU A 34 -7.48 -1.33 9.15
CA GLU A 34 -6.94 -1.91 7.92
C GLU A 34 -6.94 -0.90 6.76
N GLU A 35 -8.06 -0.20 6.54
CA GLU A 35 -8.18 0.82 5.49
C GLU A 35 -7.13 1.92 5.64
N ILE A 36 -6.93 2.42 6.86
CA ILE A 36 -5.96 3.48 7.13
C ILE A 36 -4.54 3.03 6.79
N LEU A 37 -4.15 1.82 7.17
CA LEU A 37 -2.80 1.30 6.92
C LEU A 37 -2.58 0.97 5.44
N LEU A 38 -3.58 0.41 4.75
CA LEU A 38 -3.53 0.18 3.31
C LEU A 38 -3.48 1.48 2.51
N TRP A 39 -4.22 2.50 2.95
CA TRP A 39 -4.14 3.85 2.39
C TRP A 39 -2.73 4.44 2.57
N MET A 40 -2.14 4.32 3.76
CA MET A 40 -0.78 4.79 4.02
C MET A 40 0.23 4.07 3.13
N LEU A 41 0.14 2.74 3.00
CA LEU A 41 0.99 1.97 2.10
C LEU A 41 0.85 2.45 0.66
N SER A 42 -0.37 2.69 0.19
CA SER A 42 -0.61 3.23 -1.14
C SER A 42 0.13 4.56 -1.34
N ALA A 43 0.00 5.50 -0.40
CA ALA A 43 0.71 6.78 -0.44
C ALA A 43 2.24 6.63 -0.45
N CYS A 44 2.79 5.72 0.37
CA CYS A 44 4.21 5.40 0.37
C CYS A 44 4.67 4.86 -1.00
N LEU A 45 3.91 3.96 -1.62
CA LEU A 45 4.22 3.41 -2.94
C LEU A 45 4.14 4.47 -4.04
N PHE A 46 3.14 5.37 -3.98
CA PHE A 46 3.05 6.53 -4.88
C PHE A 46 4.34 7.35 -4.87
N SER A 47 4.82 7.69 -3.68
CA SER A 47 6.05 8.47 -3.52
C SER A 47 7.29 7.66 -3.93
N TYR A 48 7.43 6.43 -3.43
CA TYR A 48 8.60 5.58 -3.66
C TYR A 48 8.79 5.25 -5.14
N LEU A 49 7.71 4.90 -5.85
CA LEU A 49 7.75 4.56 -7.27
C LEU A 49 7.64 5.79 -8.17
N SER A 50 7.58 7.00 -7.59
CA SER A 50 7.41 8.28 -8.29
C SER A 50 6.28 8.23 -9.33
N LEU A 51 5.11 7.72 -8.92
CA LEU A 51 3.95 7.59 -9.80
C LEU A 51 3.37 8.98 -10.09
N SER A 52 2.96 9.21 -11.34
CA SER A 52 2.17 10.37 -11.71
C SER A 52 0.69 10.16 -11.39
N GLU A 53 -0.08 11.25 -11.24
CA GLU A 53 -1.53 11.17 -11.00
C GLU A 53 -2.29 10.39 -12.09
N LEU A 54 -1.76 10.34 -13.31
CA LEU A 54 -2.34 9.59 -14.45
C LEU A 54 -2.19 8.08 -14.30
N GLU A 55 -1.30 7.62 -13.42
CA GLU A 55 -1.04 6.21 -13.14
C GLU A 55 -1.80 5.72 -11.91
N THR A 56 -2.57 6.62 -11.26
CA THR A 56 -3.39 6.31 -10.10
C THR A 56 -4.68 5.62 -10.51
N PRO A 57 -5.00 4.45 -9.93
CA PRO A 57 -6.32 3.86 -10.14
C PRO A 57 -7.40 4.77 -9.55
N CYS A 58 -8.33 5.22 -10.39
CA CYS A 58 -9.52 5.94 -9.93
C CYS A 58 -10.61 4.93 -9.58
N PHE A 59 -10.96 4.83 -8.30
CA PHE A 59 -12.09 4.02 -7.85
C PHE A 59 -13.34 4.91 -7.71
N SER A 60 -14.49 4.39 -8.16
CA SER A 60 -15.78 5.07 -7.98
C SER A 60 -16.47 4.59 -6.70
N GLY A 61 -17.11 5.52 -5.98
CA GLY A 61 -17.88 5.21 -4.77
C GLY A 61 -17.07 5.25 -3.47
N THR A 62 -17.57 4.57 -2.44
CA THR A 62 -16.91 4.48 -1.14
C THR A 62 -15.77 3.49 -1.21
N VAL A 63 -14.55 3.95 -0.91
CA VAL A 63 -13.37 3.10 -0.84
C VAL A 63 -13.38 2.27 0.44
N ASN A 64 -12.93 1.02 0.34
CA ASN A 64 -12.79 0.09 1.46
C ASN A 64 -11.44 -0.65 1.40
N ALA A 65 -11.16 -1.53 2.37
CA ALA A 65 -9.90 -2.29 2.41
C ALA A 65 -9.62 -3.07 1.10
N GLU A 66 -10.62 -3.75 0.54
CA GLU A 66 -10.50 -4.48 -0.72
C GLU A 66 -10.15 -3.57 -1.90
N THR A 67 -10.71 -2.35 -1.90
CA THR A 67 -10.40 -1.32 -2.90
C THR A 67 -8.90 -0.97 -2.86
N TYR A 68 -8.35 -0.76 -1.66
CA TYR A 68 -6.92 -0.46 -1.53
C TYR A 68 -6.01 -1.64 -1.87
N ARG A 69 -6.37 -2.87 -1.47
CA ARG A 69 -5.63 -4.08 -1.89
C ARG A 69 -5.55 -4.18 -3.41
N THR A 70 -6.68 -4.02 -4.07
CA THR A 70 -6.77 -3.99 -5.55
C THR A 70 -5.90 -2.88 -6.14
N ALA A 71 -5.91 -1.69 -5.54
CA ALA A 71 -5.07 -0.56 -5.97
C ALA A 71 -3.58 -0.89 -5.90
N ILE A 72 -3.14 -1.44 -4.77
CA ILE A 72 -1.75 -1.85 -4.55
C ILE A 72 -1.34 -2.92 -5.56
N GLY A 73 -2.20 -3.92 -5.80
CA GLY A 73 -1.96 -4.94 -6.83
C GLY A 73 -1.80 -4.35 -8.23
N PHE A 74 -2.62 -3.36 -8.59
CA PHE A 74 -2.50 -2.65 -9.86
C PHE A 74 -1.18 -1.85 -9.96
N ILE A 75 -0.82 -1.11 -8.91
CA ILE A 75 0.44 -0.35 -8.84
C ILE A 75 1.64 -1.27 -9.03
N LEU A 76 1.63 -2.44 -8.38
CA LEU A 76 2.76 -3.37 -8.38
C LEU A 76 2.87 -4.22 -9.64
N ARG A 77 1.78 -4.44 -10.40
CA ARG A 77 1.71 -5.39 -11.53
C ARG A 77 2.93 -5.37 -12.46
N ASP A 78 3.35 -4.16 -12.88
CA ASP A 78 4.45 -3.96 -13.82
C ASP A 78 5.68 -3.30 -13.18
N ARG A 79 5.71 -3.24 -11.84
CA ARG A 79 6.70 -2.50 -11.04
C ARG A 79 7.46 -3.36 -10.04
N LYS A 80 7.18 -4.66 -9.96
CA LYS A 80 8.07 -5.56 -9.21
C LYS A 80 9.34 -5.81 -10.02
N GLU A 81 10.49 -5.79 -9.34
CA GLU A 81 11.76 -6.15 -9.98
C GLU A 81 11.78 -7.64 -10.36
N VAL A 82 11.38 -8.48 -9.42
CA VAL A 82 11.08 -9.91 -9.56
C VAL A 82 9.68 -10.11 -9.00
N ASP A 83 8.87 -10.98 -9.60
CA ASP A 83 7.52 -11.23 -9.08
C ASP A 83 7.57 -11.84 -7.67
N PHE A 84 6.72 -11.33 -6.77
CA PHE A 84 6.58 -11.77 -5.38
C PHE A 84 5.13 -11.62 -4.91
N ASP A 85 4.75 -12.40 -3.90
CA ASP A 85 3.38 -12.42 -3.38
C ASP A 85 3.16 -11.30 -2.35
N HIS A 86 2.82 -10.11 -2.85
CA HIS A 86 2.59 -8.92 -2.03
C HIS A 86 1.40 -9.04 -1.08
N GLU A 87 0.38 -9.86 -1.39
CA GLU A 87 -0.83 -10.01 -0.55
C GLU A 87 -0.48 -10.56 0.84
N ARG A 88 0.51 -11.47 0.93
CA ARG A 88 0.99 -12.01 2.22
C ARG A 88 1.47 -10.93 3.19
N TYR A 89 1.96 -9.81 2.67
CA TYR A 89 2.40 -8.69 3.48
C TYR A 89 1.22 -7.79 3.87
N LEU A 90 0.21 -7.67 3.01
CA LEU A 90 -1.01 -6.88 3.30
C LEU A 90 -1.82 -7.52 4.43
N ASP A 91 -1.74 -8.85 4.59
CA ASP A 91 -2.35 -9.56 5.72
C ASP A 91 -1.80 -9.12 7.08
N ALA A 92 -0.62 -8.48 7.12
CA ALA A 92 -0.11 -7.85 8.33
C ALA A 92 -1.00 -6.67 8.80
N PHE A 93 -1.85 -6.11 7.93
CA PHE A 93 -2.77 -5.03 8.30
C PHE A 93 -4.16 -5.52 8.72
N ALA A 94 -4.59 -6.68 8.20
CA ALA A 94 -5.88 -7.28 8.54
C ALA A 94 -5.88 -7.97 9.92
N ASN A 95 -4.72 -8.46 10.37
CA ASN A 95 -4.58 -9.26 11.59
C ASN A 95 -4.14 -8.42 12.83
N LEU A 96 -4.38 -7.11 12.84
CA LEU A 96 -3.94 -6.16 13.88
C LEU A 96 -5.03 -5.74 14.87
#